data_AF-A0A2S2PV48-F1
#
_entry.id   AF-A0A2S2PV48-F1
#
_cell.length_a   1.000
_cell.length_b   1.000
_cell.length_c   1.000
_cell.angle_alpha   90.00
_cell.angle_beta   90.00
_cell.angle_gamma   90.00
#
_symmetry.space_group_name_H-M   'P 1'
#
loop_
_entity.id
_entity.type
_entity.pdbx_description
1 polymer ?
#
loop_
_entity_poly.entity_id
_entity_poly.type
_entity_poly.pdbx_seq_one_letter_code
_entity_poly.pdbx_strand_id
1 'polypeptide(L)'
;MRSINVRHPFLAAVNNLNVTLNKYINSSQDMLYKTKITSTEFVQLFLAFHGVLMSKDNIKRQACDGYIKSLSLSFTPLIATESFTSFKLQQMVAINMLAFNYIGNESSSVKIQCFPVVDLLATFLNAFLLPLYTMKESQNISEYYTLPAVKLILDWIRSDISVLNSPGFRSRLQIWPGLCKLLNGLSNDLNHEDYSHIPLPEDKLLHGFVMLESIHSKLMLNSDDSTKINMNVLRASRLIEFGVWFSSTPYSLIKAMKIDKGWIFEIIPNSSGSSHSIDLAADLETLSSYQQRQLL
;
A
#
# COMPACT_ATOMS: atom_id res chain seq x y z
N MET A 1 -4.45 17.72 -5.05
CA MET A 1 -4.93 16.31 -5.12
C MET A 1 -6.23 16.12 -4.35
N ARG A 2 -6.24 16.22 -3.00
CA ARG A 2 -7.48 16.05 -2.20
C ARG A 2 -8.62 16.96 -2.64
N SER A 3 -8.37 18.25 -2.81
CA SER A 3 -9.36 19.24 -3.26
C SER A 3 -9.96 18.97 -4.65
N ILE A 4 -9.38 18.06 -5.43
CA ILE A 4 -9.83 17.69 -6.77
C ILE A 4 -10.66 16.39 -6.73
N ASN A 5 -10.41 15.50 -5.77
CA ASN A 5 -11.01 14.17 -5.69
C ASN A 5 -12.08 14.06 -4.59
N VAL A 6 -12.91 15.10 -4.48
CA VAL A 6 -14.06 15.17 -3.58
C VAL A 6 -15.33 15.32 -4.42
N ARG A 7 -16.51 15.09 -3.84
CA ARG A 7 -17.79 15.26 -4.55
C ARG A 7 -17.98 16.62 -5.22
N HIS A 8 -17.39 17.67 -4.64
CA HIS A 8 -17.41 19.03 -5.17
C HIS A 8 -15.97 19.53 -5.40
N PRO A 9 -15.36 19.22 -6.56
CA PRO A 9 -13.96 19.56 -6.84
C PRO A 9 -13.71 21.07 -6.92
N PHE A 10 -12.60 21.52 -6.34
CA PHE A 10 -12.07 22.86 -6.56
C PHE A 10 -11.12 22.86 -7.77
N LEU A 11 -11.66 23.13 -8.96
CA LEU A 11 -10.95 22.97 -10.24
C LEU A 11 -9.68 23.83 -10.36
N ALA A 12 -9.63 25.01 -9.72
CA ALA A 12 -8.43 25.85 -9.72
C ALA A 12 -7.21 25.15 -9.09
N ALA A 13 -7.42 24.16 -8.22
CA ALA A 13 -6.33 23.36 -7.66
C ALA A 13 -5.59 22.51 -8.71
N VAL A 14 -6.21 22.21 -9.86
CA VAL A 14 -5.57 21.43 -10.94
C VAL A 14 -4.40 22.23 -11.53
N ASN A 15 -4.59 23.52 -11.79
CA ASN A 15 -3.52 24.38 -12.31
C ASN A 15 -2.37 24.50 -11.31
N ASN A 16 -2.67 24.72 -10.02
CA ASN A 16 -1.66 24.80 -8.97
C ASN A 16 -0.87 23.50 -8.82
N LEU A 17 -1.55 22.35 -8.96
CA LEU A 17 -0.92 21.04 -8.93
C LEU A 17 0.02 20.85 -10.12
N ASN A 18 -0.44 21.15 -11.34
CA ASN A 18 0.37 21.02 -12.56
C ASN A 18 1.62 21.91 -12.51
N VAL A 19 1.48 23.16 -12.06
CA VAL A 19 2.63 24.08 -11.89
C VAL A 19 3.62 23.52 -10.87
N THR A 20 3.13 23.01 -9.74
CA THR A 20 3.98 22.41 -8.70
C THR A 20 4.73 21.18 -9.21
N LEU A 21 4.02 20.22 -9.82
CA LEU A 21 4.61 18.96 -10.26
C LEU A 21 5.62 19.17 -11.42
N ASN A 22 5.34 20.08 -12.35
CA ASN A 22 6.26 20.39 -13.46
C ASN A 22 7.64 20.86 -12.98
N LYS A 23 7.73 21.53 -11.83
CA LYS A 23 9.03 21.92 -11.25
C LYS A 23 9.90 20.69 -10.92
N TYR A 24 9.27 19.61 -10.43
CA TYR A 24 9.98 18.38 -10.06
C TYR A 24 10.39 17.54 -11.26
N ILE A 25 9.66 17.60 -12.38
CA ILE A 25 10.04 16.86 -13.62
C ILE A 25 11.43 17.29 -14.09
N ASN A 26 11.71 18.59 -14.10
CA ASN A 26 12.99 19.12 -14.56
C ASN A 26 14.12 18.85 -13.56
N SER A 27 13.86 18.98 -12.25
CA SER A 27 14.89 18.83 -11.22
C SER A 27 15.24 17.39 -10.85
N SER A 28 14.50 16.40 -11.36
CA SER A 28 14.65 14.97 -10.99
C SER A 28 15.39 14.12 -12.03
N GLN A 29 15.73 14.68 -13.20
CA GLN A 29 16.36 13.92 -14.29
C GLN A 29 17.68 13.28 -13.84
N ASP A 30 18.53 14.05 -13.14
CA ASP A 30 19.84 13.58 -12.67
C ASP A 30 19.76 12.48 -11.60
N MET A 31 18.57 12.19 -11.08
CA MET A 31 18.33 11.19 -10.05
C MET A 31 17.77 9.88 -10.62
N LEU A 32 17.30 9.88 -11.88
CA LEU A 32 16.82 8.66 -12.53
C LEU A 32 17.94 7.63 -12.63
N TYR A 33 17.58 6.38 -12.36
CA TYR A 33 18.47 5.21 -12.43
C TYR A 33 19.68 5.23 -11.48
N LYS A 34 19.77 6.19 -10.55
CA LYS A 34 20.72 6.12 -9.44
C LYS A 34 20.41 4.87 -8.59
N THR A 35 21.46 4.16 -8.20
CA THR A 35 21.37 2.92 -7.40
C THR A 35 21.12 3.18 -5.92
N LYS A 36 21.45 4.38 -5.43
CA LYS A 36 21.18 4.85 -4.07
C LYS A 36 20.72 6.29 -4.13
N ILE A 37 19.57 6.58 -3.52
CA ILE A 37 19.03 7.93 -3.36
C ILE A 37 18.59 8.12 -1.91
N THR A 38 18.66 9.35 -1.44
CA THR A 38 18.15 9.75 -0.12
C THR A 38 16.61 9.74 -0.10
N SER A 39 16.00 9.77 1.10
CA SER A 39 14.55 9.93 1.23
C SER A 39 14.03 11.23 0.62
N THR A 40 14.83 12.30 0.63
CA THR A 40 14.51 13.58 -0.02
C THR A 40 14.51 13.46 -1.54
N GLU A 41 15.55 12.88 -2.13
CA GLU A 41 15.62 12.63 -3.58
C GLU A 41 14.50 11.68 -4.02
N PHE A 42 14.18 10.66 -3.22
CA PHE A 42 13.04 9.77 -3.47
C PHE A 42 11.73 10.56 -3.56
N VAL A 43 11.47 11.49 -2.63
CA VAL A 43 10.25 12.32 -2.66
C VAL A 43 10.24 13.21 -3.91
N GLN A 44 11.38 13.75 -4.33
CA GLN A 44 11.46 14.54 -5.57
C GLN A 44 11.15 13.68 -6.81
N LEU A 45 11.70 12.46 -6.89
CA LEU A 45 11.39 11.49 -7.93
C LEU A 45 9.91 11.09 -7.93
N PHE A 46 9.33 10.87 -6.75
CA PHE A 46 7.94 10.50 -6.58
C PHE A 46 7.01 11.62 -7.07
N LEU A 47 7.30 12.88 -6.76
CA LEU A 47 6.54 14.01 -7.25
C LEU A 47 6.71 14.22 -8.76
N ALA A 48 7.92 14.02 -9.28
CA ALA A 48 8.19 14.09 -10.71
C ALA A 48 7.45 13.00 -11.49
N PHE A 49 7.42 11.76 -10.99
CA PHE A 49 6.61 10.67 -11.53
C PHE A 49 5.15 11.09 -11.71
N HIS A 50 4.53 11.66 -10.67
CA HIS A 50 3.15 12.14 -10.77
C HIS A 50 2.99 13.29 -11.75
N GLY A 51 3.97 14.19 -11.87
CA GLY A 51 3.96 15.26 -12.88
C GLY A 51 3.99 14.73 -14.29
N VAL A 52 4.86 13.75 -14.55
CA VAL A 52 4.98 13.09 -15.85
C VAL A 52 3.70 12.32 -16.19
N LEU A 53 3.19 11.54 -15.24
CA LEU A 53 2.01 10.71 -15.42
C LEU A 53 0.75 11.53 -15.73
N MET A 54 0.55 12.63 -15.00
CA MET A 54 -0.61 13.52 -15.16
C MET A 54 -0.46 14.52 -16.31
N SER A 55 0.66 14.48 -17.03
CA SER A 55 0.89 15.35 -18.17
C SER A 55 -0.04 14.98 -19.32
N LYS A 56 -0.60 16.01 -19.99
CA LYS A 56 -1.32 15.83 -21.26
C LYS A 56 -0.39 15.48 -22.43
N ASP A 57 0.91 15.68 -22.27
CA ASP A 57 1.94 15.32 -23.25
C ASP A 57 2.25 13.82 -23.19
N ASN A 58 1.92 13.12 -24.28
CA ASN A 58 2.15 11.67 -24.43
C ASN A 58 3.62 11.28 -24.35
N ILE A 59 4.52 12.12 -24.86
CA ILE A 59 5.97 11.85 -24.84
C ILE A 59 6.46 11.85 -23.41
N LYS A 60 6.02 12.84 -22.61
CA LYS A 60 6.31 12.84 -21.17
C LYS A 60 5.78 11.56 -20.55
N ARG A 61 4.52 11.18 -20.77
CA ARG A 61 3.94 9.98 -20.17
C ARG A 61 4.72 8.69 -20.47
N GLN A 62 5.36 8.56 -21.63
CA GLN A 62 6.23 7.43 -21.94
C GLN A 62 7.45 7.29 -21.00
N ALA A 63 7.88 8.37 -20.34
CA ALA A 63 8.98 8.33 -19.38
C ALA A 63 8.60 7.69 -18.03
N CYS A 64 7.32 7.37 -17.78
CA CYS A 64 6.85 6.80 -16.50
C CYS A 64 7.63 5.54 -16.09
N ASP A 65 7.97 4.67 -17.05
CA ASP A 65 8.65 3.40 -16.78
C ASP A 65 10.02 3.62 -16.10
N GLY A 66 10.75 4.67 -16.52
CA GLY A 66 12.03 5.04 -15.92
C GLY A 66 11.89 5.47 -14.46
N TYR A 67 10.84 6.24 -14.16
CA TYR A 67 10.52 6.66 -12.80
C TYR A 67 10.08 5.48 -11.93
N ILE A 68 9.18 4.63 -12.42
CA ILE A 68 8.70 3.44 -11.69
C ILE A 68 9.88 2.53 -11.35
N LYS A 69 10.78 2.29 -12.31
CA LYS A 69 11.98 1.48 -12.09
C LYS A 69 12.86 2.08 -11.00
N SER A 70 13.16 3.38 -11.08
CA SER A 70 14.01 4.07 -10.11
C SER A 70 13.41 4.10 -8.71
N LEU A 71 12.10 4.37 -8.61
CA LEU A 71 11.35 4.33 -7.35
C LEU A 71 11.33 2.91 -6.78
N SER A 72 11.05 1.90 -7.59
CA SER A 72 10.94 0.51 -7.14
C SER A 72 12.26 -0.05 -6.61
N LEU A 73 13.38 0.27 -7.26
CA LEU A 73 14.71 -0.13 -6.81
C LEU A 73 15.11 0.54 -5.48
N SER A 74 14.67 1.78 -5.27
CA SER A 74 15.11 2.59 -4.13
C SER A 74 14.22 2.47 -2.89
N PHE A 75 12.96 2.04 -3.06
CA PHE A 75 11.98 2.11 -1.97
C PHE A 75 12.23 1.09 -0.87
N THR A 76 12.48 -0.17 -1.20
CA THR A 76 12.65 -1.25 -0.20
C THR A 76 13.77 -0.94 0.81
N PRO A 77 14.98 -0.51 0.40
CA PRO A 77 16.00 -0.10 1.36
C PRO A 77 15.57 1.06 2.26
N LEU A 78 14.88 2.07 1.72
CA LEU A 78 14.41 3.22 2.49
C LEU A 78 13.34 2.84 3.53
N ILE A 79 12.52 1.82 3.24
CA ILE A 79 11.59 1.24 4.20
C ILE A 79 12.33 0.45 5.27
N ALA A 80 13.28 -0.40 4.88
CA ALA A 80 14.06 -1.20 5.83
C ALA A 80 14.84 -0.33 6.83
N THR A 81 15.29 0.86 6.42
CA THR A 81 16.01 1.81 7.29
C THR A 81 15.09 2.88 7.91
N GLU A 82 13.77 2.72 7.83
CA GLU A 82 12.77 3.63 8.38
C GLU A 82 12.99 5.11 7.99
N SER A 83 13.43 5.35 6.75
CA SER A 83 13.79 6.70 6.26
C SER A 83 12.60 7.65 6.11
N PHE A 84 11.39 7.16 6.35
CA PHE A 84 10.13 7.90 6.28
C PHE A 84 9.31 7.67 7.53
N THR A 85 8.64 8.72 8.01
CA THR A 85 7.64 8.57 9.06
C THR A 85 6.40 7.83 8.53
N SER A 86 5.66 7.17 9.42
CA SER A 86 4.38 6.53 9.08
C SER A 86 3.43 7.49 8.34
N PHE A 87 3.31 8.72 8.82
CA PHE A 87 2.45 9.73 8.20
C PHE A 87 2.91 10.10 6.78
N LYS A 88 4.23 10.17 6.54
CA LYS A 88 4.76 10.43 5.20
C LYS A 88 4.43 9.29 4.22
N LEU A 89 4.50 8.03 4.67
CA LEU A 89 4.08 6.88 3.87
C LEU A 89 2.58 6.95 3.52
N GLN A 90 1.73 7.27 4.50
CA GLN A 90 0.28 7.46 4.28
C GLN A 90 0.02 8.56 3.25
N GLN A 91 0.75 9.67 3.29
CA GLN A 91 0.64 10.74 2.30
C GLN A 91 1.02 10.28 0.89
N MET A 92 2.10 9.50 0.73
CA MET A 92 2.51 9.00 -0.59
C MET A 92 1.50 7.99 -1.14
N VAL A 93 0.99 7.07 -0.30
CA VAL A 93 -0.10 6.16 -0.68
C VAL A 93 -1.36 6.94 -1.07
N ALA A 94 -1.74 7.96 -0.30
CA ALA A 94 -2.85 8.85 -0.63
C ALA A 94 -2.68 9.54 -2.00
N ILE A 95 -1.49 10.09 -2.29
CA ILE A 95 -1.22 10.75 -3.57
C ILE A 95 -1.36 9.77 -4.73
N ASN A 96 -0.87 8.53 -4.58
CA ASN A 96 -1.06 7.48 -5.59
C ASN A 96 -2.55 7.21 -5.83
N MET A 97 -3.35 6.94 -4.79
CA MET A 97 -4.78 6.65 -4.96
C MET A 97 -5.55 7.83 -5.57
N LEU A 98 -5.21 9.06 -5.19
CA LEU A 98 -5.81 10.27 -5.74
C LEU A 98 -5.42 10.48 -7.21
N ALA A 99 -4.19 10.14 -7.60
CA ALA A 99 -3.75 10.18 -8.99
C ALA A 99 -4.46 9.12 -9.83
N PHE A 100 -4.61 7.89 -9.30
CA PHE A 100 -5.38 6.82 -9.94
C PHE A 100 -6.82 7.29 -10.23
N ASN A 101 -7.52 7.84 -9.24
CA ASN A 101 -8.89 8.32 -9.42
C ASN A 101 -8.98 9.49 -10.42
N TYR A 102 -8.03 10.43 -10.36
CA TYR A 102 -7.99 11.55 -11.29
C TYR A 102 -7.86 11.08 -12.75
N ILE A 103 -6.88 10.22 -13.03
CA ILE A 103 -6.59 9.72 -14.39
C ILE A 103 -7.73 8.82 -14.90
N GLY A 104 -8.27 7.97 -14.02
CA GLY A 104 -9.40 7.10 -14.34
C GLY A 104 -10.65 7.88 -14.74
N ASN A 105 -10.89 9.04 -14.13
CA ASN A 105 -12.04 9.88 -14.45
C ASN A 105 -11.83 10.76 -15.71
N GLU A 106 -10.58 11.08 -16.08
CA GLU A 106 -10.30 11.83 -17.32
C GLU A 106 -10.44 10.97 -18.60
N SER A 107 -10.35 9.65 -18.49
CA SER A 107 -10.34 8.74 -19.65
C SER A 107 -11.45 7.70 -19.58
N SER A 108 -12.50 7.87 -20.39
CA SER A 108 -13.65 6.96 -20.46
C SER A 108 -13.31 5.57 -21.02
N SER A 109 -12.13 5.38 -21.62
CA SER A 109 -11.83 4.19 -22.42
C SER A 109 -10.65 3.32 -21.95
N VAL A 110 -9.79 3.73 -21.00
CA VAL A 110 -8.58 2.94 -20.74
C VAL A 110 -8.05 3.01 -19.29
N LYS A 111 -8.42 2.04 -18.44
CA LYS A 111 -7.75 1.79 -17.13
C LYS A 111 -6.23 1.53 -17.26
N ILE A 112 -5.70 1.24 -18.46
CA ILE A 112 -4.26 1.06 -18.73
C ILE A 112 -3.46 2.32 -18.36
N GLN A 113 -4.01 3.52 -18.52
CA GLN A 113 -3.31 4.77 -18.14
C GLN A 113 -3.03 4.84 -16.63
N CYS A 114 -3.78 4.07 -15.83
CA CYS A 114 -3.57 3.99 -14.39
C CYS A 114 -2.50 2.95 -14.00
N PHE A 115 -2.09 2.04 -14.90
CA PHE A 115 -1.15 0.96 -14.59
C PHE A 115 0.15 1.43 -13.92
N PRO A 116 0.78 2.55 -14.34
CA PRO A 116 1.93 3.11 -13.63
C PRO A 116 1.73 3.31 -12.12
N VAL A 117 0.56 3.83 -11.72
CA VAL A 117 0.24 4.08 -10.31
C VAL A 117 -0.09 2.78 -9.58
N VAL A 118 -0.81 1.88 -10.25
CA VAL A 118 -1.10 0.56 -9.69
C VAL A 118 0.21 -0.21 -9.45
N ASP A 119 1.15 -0.13 -10.38
CA ASP A 119 2.48 -0.73 -10.27
C ASP A 119 3.27 -0.15 -9.09
N LEU A 120 3.25 1.17 -8.92
CA LEU A 120 3.89 1.83 -7.78
C LEU A 120 3.24 1.48 -6.44
N LEU A 121 1.91 1.37 -6.36
CA LEU A 121 1.19 0.92 -5.17
C LEU A 121 1.51 -0.55 -4.83
N ALA A 122 1.60 -1.42 -5.84
CA ALA A 122 2.03 -2.81 -5.65
C ALA A 122 3.49 -2.90 -5.17
N THR A 123 4.39 -2.07 -5.71
CA THR A 123 5.75 -1.89 -5.20
C THR A 123 5.73 -1.48 -3.73
N PHE A 124 4.90 -0.50 -3.36
CA PHE A 124 4.85 0.00 -1.99
C PHE A 124 4.35 -1.07 -1.02
N LEU A 125 3.26 -1.75 -1.36
CA LEU A 125 2.73 -2.84 -0.54
C LEU A 125 3.76 -3.95 -0.35
N ASN A 126 4.43 -4.38 -1.43
CA ASN A 126 5.48 -5.37 -1.34
C ASN A 126 6.63 -4.92 -0.42
N ALA A 127 7.10 -3.68 -0.59
CA ALA A 127 8.17 -3.12 0.24
C ALA A 127 7.79 -3.00 1.72
N PHE A 128 6.53 -2.69 2.03
CA PHE A 128 6.03 -2.65 3.41
C PHE A 128 5.97 -4.04 4.03
N LEU A 129 5.69 -5.09 3.25
CA LEU A 129 5.56 -6.45 3.78
C LEU A 129 6.91 -7.16 3.94
N LEU A 130 7.93 -6.80 3.17
CA LEU A 130 9.24 -7.47 3.19
C LEU A 130 9.93 -7.47 4.58
N PRO A 131 9.98 -6.34 5.33
CA PRO A 131 10.63 -6.35 6.65
C PRO A 131 9.98 -7.28 7.66
N LEU A 132 8.70 -7.62 7.50
CA LEU A 132 7.98 -8.56 8.37
C LEU A 132 8.63 -9.95 8.39
N TYR A 133 9.32 -10.34 7.31
CA TYR A 133 10.00 -11.63 7.28
C TYR A 133 11.18 -11.71 8.24
N THR A 134 11.80 -10.58 8.52
CA THR A 134 13.00 -10.45 9.34
C THR A 134 12.72 -9.86 10.73
N MET A 135 11.45 -9.53 11.03
CA MET A 135 11.06 -9.08 12.37
C MET A 135 11.29 -10.21 13.38
N LYS A 136 11.87 -9.85 14.53
CA LYS A 136 12.09 -10.80 15.63
C LYS A 136 10.76 -11.10 16.33
N GLU A 137 10.62 -12.29 16.90
CA GLU A 137 9.43 -12.69 17.67
C GLU A 137 9.08 -11.73 18.82
N SER A 138 10.09 -11.04 19.38
CA SER A 138 9.90 -10.03 20.43
C SER A 138 9.34 -8.69 19.92
N GLN A 139 9.32 -8.46 18.61
CA GLN A 139 8.77 -7.24 18.03
C GLN A 139 7.27 -7.40 17.80
N ASN A 140 6.50 -6.47 18.34
CA ASN A 140 5.06 -6.47 18.16
C ASN A 140 4.69 -6.00 16.75
N ILE A 141 4.15 -6.90 15.92
CA ILE A 141 3.74 -6.59 14.55
C ILE A 141 2.66 -5.50 14.54
N SER A 142 1.79 -5.41 15.55
CA SER A 142 0.76 -4.35 15.63
C SER A 142 1.33 -2.94 15.79
N GLU A 143 2.59 -2.80 16.20
CA GLU A 143 3.30 -1.53 16.31
C GLU A 143 4.10 -1.16 15.05
N TYR A 144 4.09 -2.03 14.03
CA TYR A 144 4.89 -1.80 12.83
C TYR A 144 4.45 -0.52 12.10
N TYR A 145 5.39 0.39 11.89
CA TYR A 145 5.07 1.77 11.52
C TYR A 145 4.42 1.93 10.13
N THR A 146 4.53 0.93 9.25
CA THR A 146 3.92 0.97 7.91
C THR A 146 2.47 0.51 7.87
N LEU A 147 1.94 -0.09 8.96
CA LEU A 147 0.58 -0.63 8.99
C LEU A 147 -0.51 0.36 8.55
N PRO A 148 -0.48 1.65 8.94
CA PRO A 148 -1.46 2.61 8.43
C PRO A 148 -1.44 2.74 6.90
N ALA A 149 -0.25 2.71 6.29
CA ALA A 149 -0.10 2.78 4.84
C ALA A 149 -0.53 1.47 4.16
N VAL A 150 -0.23 0.32 4.74
CA VAL A 150 -0.74 -0.99 4.28
C VAL A 150 -2.26 -0.99 4.27
N LYS A 151 -2.88 -0.60 5.40
CA LYS A 151 -4.34 -0.53 5.54
C LYS A 151 -4.99 0.31 4.45
N LEU A 152 -4.43 1.48 4.15
CA LEU A 152 -4.91 2.34 3.06
C LEU A 152 -4.86 1.67 1.68
N ILE A 153 -3.79 0.93 1.37
CA ILE A 153 -3.69 0.18 0.10
C ILE A 153 -4.73 -0.93 0.05
N LEU A 154 -4.97 -1.63 1.16
CA LEU A 154 -5.95 -2.71 1.21
C LEU A 154 -7.39 -2.19 1.09
N ASP A 155 -7.73 -1.07 1.74
CA ASP A 155 -9.02 -0.40 1.53
C ASP A 155 -9.24 0.01 0.07
N TRP A 156 -8.19 0.49 -0.58
CA TRP A 156 -8.20 0.83 -1.99
C TRP A 156 -8.45 -0.39 -2.87
N ILE A 157 -7.74 -1.49 -2.65
CA ILE A 157 -8.00 -2.77 -3.32
C ILE A 157 -9.44 -3.22 -3.07
N ARG A 158 -9.98 -3.02 -1.86
CA ARG A 158 -11.36 -3.36 -1.52
C ARG A 158 -12.38 -2.53 -2.32
N SER A 159 -12.06 -1.26 -2.57
CA SER A 159 -12.93 -0.36 -3.33
C SER A 159 -13.00 -0.67 -4.83
N ASP A 160 -11.89 -1.14 -5.43
CA ASP A 160 -11.85 -1.62 -6.82
C ASP A 160 -10.95 -2.86 -6.93
N ILE A 161 -11.51 -4.04 -6.64
CA ILE A 161 -10.75 -5.31 -6.64
C ILE A 161 -10.17 -5.66 -8.02
N SER A 162 -10.71 -5.07 -9.10
CA SER A 162 -10.22 -5.33 -10.46
C SER A 162 -8.78 -4.84 -10.69
N VAL A 163 -8.25 -3.96 -9.82
CA VAL A 163 -6.85 -3.50 -9.88
C VAL A 163 -5.85 -4.65 -9.71
N LEU A 164 -6.26 -5.76 -9.09
CA LEU A 164 -5.42 -6.96 -8.94
C LEU A 164 -5.13 -7.66 -10.27
N ASN A 165 -5.91 -7.39 -11.32
CA ASN A 165 -5.61 -7.88 -12.68
C ASN A 165 -4.49 -7.11 -13.38
N SER A 166 -4.04 -5.99 -12.82
CA SER A 166 -2.99 -5.19 -13.43
C SER A 166 -1.64 -5.93 -13.43
N PRO A 167 -0.73 -5.61 -14.36
CA PRO A 167 0.61 -6.19 -14.38
C PRO A 167 1.39 -5.99 -13.08
N GLY A 168 1.17 -4.88 -12.37
CA GLY A 168 1.88 -4.53 -11.14
C GLY A 168 1.67 -5.55 -10.00
N PHE A 169 0.41 -5.97 -9.79
CA PHE A 169 0.10 -6.99 -8.78
C PHE A 169 0.40 -8.41 -9.28
N ARG A 170 0.14 -8.70 -10.56
CA ARG A 170 0.40 -10.02 -11.14
C ARG A 170 1.88 -10.41 -11.14
N SER A 171 2.78 -9.44 -11.26
CA SER A 171 4.23 -9.69 -11.27
C SER A 171 4.85 -9.83 -9.87
N ARG A 172 4.15 -9.42 -8.79
CA ARG A 172 4.67 -9.39 -7.42
C ARG A 172 3.96 -10.38 -6.51
N LEU A 173 4.16 -11.66 -6.79
CA LEU A 173 3.51 -12.75 -6.04
C LEU A 173 3.87 -12.77 -4.55
N GLN A 174 5.02 -12.21 -4.15
CA GLN A 174 5.49 -12.14 -2.76
C GLN A 174 4.63 -11.25 -1.85
N ILE A 175 3.75 -10.42 -2.42
CA ILE A 175 2.77 -9.64 -1.66
C ILE A 175 1.87 -10.57 -0.84
N TRP A 176 1.43 -11.70 -1.41
CA TRP A 176 0.41 -12.53 -0.78
C TRP A 176 0.94 -13.34 0.40
N PRO A 177 2.11 -14.03 0.30
CA PRO A 177 2.72 -14.65 1.47
C PRO A 177 3.05 -13.62 2.55
N GLY A 178 3.48 -12.41 2.16
CA GLY A 178 3.76 -11.32 3.11
C GLY A 178 2.51 -10.85 3.84
N LEU A 179 1.38 -10.79 3.13
CA LEU A 179 0.08 -10.49 3.70
C LEU A 179 -0.37 -11.59 4.67
N CYS A 180 -0.21 -12.87 4.34
CA CYS A 180 -0.49 -13.96 5.28
C CYS A 180 0.35 -13.84 6.56
N LYS A 181 1.66 -13.57 6.43
CA LYS A 181 2.56 -13.37 7.58
C LYS A 181 2.09 -12.21 8.46
N LEU A 182 1.72 -11.08 7.84
CA LEU A 182 1.15 -9.94 8.54
C LEU A 182 -0.11 -10.31 9.32
N LEU A 183 -1.10 -10.90 8.64
CA LEU A 183 -2.40 -11.19 9.22
C LEU A 183 -2.30 -12.22 10.34
N ASN A 184 -1.49 -13.27 10.16
CA ASN A 184 -1.26 -14.28 11.21
C ASN A 184 -0.57 -13.66 12.43
N GLY A 185 0.37 -12.72 12.22
CA GLY A 185 1.01 -11.97 13.29
C GLY A 185 0.05 -11.09 14.10
N LEU A 186 -0.98 -10.55 13.45
CA LEU A 186 -1.99 -9.68 14.07
C LEU A 186 -3.15 -10.45 14.73
N SER A 187 -3.37 -11.72 14.38
CA SER A 187 -4.52 -12.48 14.88
C SER A 187 -4.50 -12.70 16.40
N ASN A 188 -3.35 -12.51 17.06
CA ASN A 188 -3.21 -12.66 18.50
C ASN A 188 -3.72 -11.45 19.30
N ASP A 189 -3.95 -10.30 18.65
CA ASP A 189 -4.23 -9.02 19.30
C ASP A 189 -5.74 -8.65 19.33
N LEU A 190 -6.64 -9.58 19.03
CA LEU A 190 -8.06 -9.27 18.84
C LEU A 190 -8.85 -9.24 20.17
N ASN A 191 -9.36 -8.07 20.53
CA ASN A 191 -10.48 -7.90 21.46
C ASN A 191 -11.80 -7.86 20.67
N HIS A 192 -12.83 -8.56 21.16
CA HIS A 192 -14.13 -8.74 20.47
C HIS A 192 -15.11 -7.55 20.60
N GLU A 193 -14.64 -6.37 21.00
CA GLU A 193 -15.50 -5.19 21.12
C GLU A 193 -15.73 -4.54 19.74
N ASP A 194 -16.98 -4.26 19.40
CA ASP A 194 -17.35 -3.69 18.09
C ASP A 194 -17.09 -2.19 18.03
N TYR A 195 -15.89 -1.85 17.55
CA TYR A 195 -15.45 -0.49 17.25
C TYR A 195 -15.36 -0.20 15.75
N SER A 196 -16.14 -0.93 14.94
CA SER A 196 -16.14 -0.81 13.47
C SER A 196 -16.57 0.59 12.95
N HIS A 197 -17.23 1.38 13.80
CA HIS A 197 -17.65 2.74 13.48
C HIS A 197 -16.59 3.81 13.79
N ILE A 198 -15.52 3.47 14.53
CA ILE A 198 -14.52 4.46 14.97
C ILE A 198 -13.46 4.64 13.88
N PRO A 199 -13.19 5.87 13.42
CA PRO A 199 -12.22 6.13 12.38
C PRO A 199 -10.79 6.11 12.93
N LEU A 200 -9.91 5.40 12.24
CA LEU A 200 -8.47 5.46 12.46
C LEU A 200 -7.90 6.80 11.94
N PRO A 201 -6.71 7.24 12.40
CA PRO A 201 -6.07 8.46 11.91
C PRO A 201 -5.91 8.50 10.38
N GLU A 202 -5.56 7.38 9.76
CA GLU A 202 -5.43 7.25 8.30
C GLU A 202 -6.78 7.35 7.56
N ASP A 203 -7.90 7.00 8.20
CA ASP A 203 -9.25 7.16 7.62
C ASP A 203 -9.59 8.64 7.53
N LYS A 204 -9.28 9.39 8.59
CA LYS A 204 -9.48 10.83 8.66
C LYS A 204 -8.65 11.57 7.60
N LEU A 205 -7.46 11.06 7.25
CA LEU A 205 -6.62 11.63 6.20
C LEU A 205 -7.32 11.66 4.83
N LEU A 206 -8.11 10.62 4.53
CA LEU A 206 -8.80 10.43 3.26
C LEU A 206 -10.32 10.56 3.38
N HIS A 207 -10.80 11.17 4.46
CA HIS A 207 -12.22 11.47 4.57
C HIS A 207 -12.70 12.36 3.41
N GLY A 208 -13.85 12.03 2.85
CA GLY A 208 -14.42 12.70 1.67
C GLY A 208 -13.79 12.33 0.33
N PHE A 209 -12.80 11.41 0.31
CA PHE A 209 -12.27 10.88 -0.93
C PHE A 209 -13.31 9.94 -1.57
N VAL A 210 -13.81 10.32 -2.75
CA VAL A 210 -14.97 9.69 -3.41
C VAL A 210 -14.83 8.17 -3.54
N MET A 211 -13.64 7.70 -3.90
CA MET A 211 -13.41 6.28 -4.16
C MET A 211 -13.48 5.41 -2.89
N LEU A 212 -13.21 5.97 -1.71
CA LEU A 212 -13.30 5.25 -0.44
C LEU A 212 -14.64 5.47 0.28
N GLU A 213 -15.61 6.16 -0.33
CA GLU A 213 -16.89 6.46 0.33
C GLU A 213 -17.65 5.21 0.79
N SER A 214 -17.64 4.14 -0.01
CA SER A 214 -18.29 2.87 0.35
C SER A 214 -17.63 2.23 1.57
N ILE A 215 -16.28 2.29 1.64
CA ILE A 215 -15.48 1.74 2.74
C ILE A 215 -15.67 2.56 4.01
N HIS A 216 -15.69 3.89 3.88
CA HIS A 216 -15.83 4.82 4.99
C HIS A 216 -17.28 5.05 5.44
N SER A 217 -18.27 4.48 4.76
CA SER A 217 -19.71 4.70 5.00
C SER A 217 -20.16 4.41 6.44
N LYS A 218 -19.46 3.52 7.14
CA LYS A 218 -19.77 3.12 8.52
C LYS A 218 -19.06 3.97 9.58
N LEU A 219 -18.14 4.87 9.19
CA LEU A 219 -17.30 5.61 10.12
C LEU A 219 -18.03 6.85 10.66
N MET A 220 -17.96 7.04 11.98
CA MET A 220 -18.46 8.23 12.67
C MET A 220 -17.30 9.14 13.08
N LEU A 221 -17.19 10.30 12.43
CA LEU A 221 -16.04 11.20 12.61
C LEU A 221 -15.86 11.76 14.02
N ASN A 222 -16.98 11.93 14.74
CA ASN A 222 -17.04 12.51 16.08
C ASN A 222 -17.43 11.46 17.12
N SER A 223 -16.70 10.34 17.18
CA SER A 223 -16.91 9.33 18.21
C SER A 223 -16.17 9.70 19.50
N ASP A 224 -16.91 9.87 20.60
CA ASP A 224 -16.35 10.18 21.93
C ASP A 224 -15.44 9.08 22.48
N ASP A 225 -15.55 7.85 21.97
CA ASP A 225 -14.79 6.69 22.43
C ASP A 225 -13.37 6.57 21.83
N SER A 226 -12.99 7.48 20.92
CA SER A 226 -11.67 7.42 20.27
C SER A 226 -10.48 7.50 21.24
N THR A 227 -10.66 8.06 22.45
CA THR A 227 -9.60 8.16 23.47
C THR A 227 -9.46 6.90 24.33
N LYS A 228 -10.43 5.97 24.28
CA LYS A 228 -10.46 4.76 25.14
C LYS A 228 -9.87 3.53 24.47
N ILE A 229 -9.61 3.60 23.16
CA ILE A 229 -9.30 2.43 22.34
C ILE A 229 -7.86 2.48 21.87
N ASN A 230 -7.19 1.33 21.95
CA ASN A 230 -5.89 1.15 21.32
C ASN A 230 -6.06 1.13 19.79
N MET A 231 -5.59 2.19 19.13
CA MET A 231 -5.68 2.34 17.66
C MET A 231 -4.95 1.23 16.89
N ASN A 232 -3.91 0.63 17.47
CA ASN A 232 -3.19 -0.48 16.84
C ASN A 232 -4.02 -1.76 16.85
N VAL A 233 -4.74 -2.04 17.94
CA VAL A 233 -5.69 -3.16 18.03
C VAL A 233 -6.85 -2.97 17.05
N LEU A 234 -7.41 -1.75 16.97
CA LEU A 234 -8.46 -1.45 16.01
C LEU A 234 -7.97 -1.65 14.56
N ARG A 235 -6.75 -1.18 14.25
CA ARG A 235 -6.13 -1.38 12.93
C ARG A 235 -5.89 -2.85 12.62
N ALA A 236 -5.38 -3.62 13.58
CA ALA A 236 -5.20 -5.05 13.45
C ALA A 236 -6.53 -5.73 13.08
N SER A 237 -7.60 -5.41 13.79
CA SER A 237 -8.95 -5.91 13.49
C SER A 237 -9.39 -5.58 12.06
N ARG A 238 -9.22 -4.33 11.58
CA ARG A 238 -9.57 -3.98 10.18
C ARG A 238 -8.75 -4.73 9.14
N LEU A 239 -7.47 -4.97 9.40
CA LEU A 239 -6.61 -5.75 8.51
C LEU A 239 -7.06 -7.23 8.44
N ILE A 240 -7.41 -7.82 9.59
CA ILE A 240 -7.98 -9.18 9.66
C ILE A 240 -9.32 -9.24 8.91
N GLU A 241 -10.22 -8.28 9.13
CA GLU A 241 -11.50 -8.18 8.40
C GLU A 241 -11.28 -8.09 6.89
N PHE A 242 -10.27 -7.34 6.45
CA PHE A 242 -9.88 -7.33 5.03
C PHE A 242 -9.42 -8.70 4.57
N GLY A 243 -8.56 -9.39 5.33
CA GLY A 243 -8.08 -10.73 4.98
C GLY A 243 -9.21 -11.74 4.82
N VAL A 244 -10.15 -11.75 5.78
CA VAL A 244 -11.35 -12.61 5.73
C VAL A 244 -12.20 -12.28 4.51
N TRP A 245 -12.49 -10.99 4.29
CA TRP A 245 -13.22 -10.54 3.11
C TRP A 245 -12.51 -10.97 1.82
N PHE A 246 -11.21 -10.70 1.69
CA PHE A 246 -10.42 -10.98 0.49
C PHE A 246 -10.43 -12.47 0.17
N SER A 247 -10.31 -13.33 1.19
CA SER A 247 -10.38 -14.79 1.04
C SER A 247 -11.68 -15.32 0.42
N SER A 248 -12.78 -14.55 0.53
CA SER A 248 -14.08 -14.88 -0.05
C SER A 248 -14.29 -14.37 -1.48
N THR A 249 -13.32 -13.64 -2.03
CA THR A 249 -13.43 -13.03 -3.37
C THR A 249 -12.90 -13.97 -4.46
N PRO A 250 -13.37 -13.85 -5.72
CA PRO A 250 -12.86 -14.64 -6.83
C PRO A 250 -11.42 -14.28 -7.23
N TYR A 251 -10.87 -13.18 -6.71
CA TYR A 251 -9.50 -12.73 -6.92
C TYR A 251 -8.54 -13.24 -5.84
N SER A 252 -9.04 -14.02 -4.88
CA SER A 252 -8.26 -14.41 -3.73
C SER A 252 -7.07 -15.29 -4.12
N LEU A 253 -5.93 -14.99 -3.51
CA LEU A 253 -4.73 -15.83 -3.53
C LEU A 253 -4.41 -16.39 -2.14
N ILE A 254 -5.29 -16.13 -1.18
CA ILE A 254 -5.19 -16.58 0.22
C ILE A 254 -6.49 -17.26 0.66
N LYS A 255 -6.39 -18.24 1.56
CA LYS A 255 -7.53 -18.81 2.28
C LYS A 255 -7.52 -18.32 3.72
N ALA A 256 -8.71 -18.13 4.29
CA ALA A 256 -8.89 -17.83 5.71
C ALA A 256 -9.56 -19.03 6.39
N MET A 257 -8.96 -19.51 7.48
CA MET A 257 -9.46 -20.62 8.27
C MET A 257 -9.73 -20.12 9.69
N LYS A 258 -10.96 -20.31 10.17
CA LYS A 258 -11.34 -19.92 11.51
C LYS A 258 -10.77 -20.93 12.51
N ILE A 259 -10.10 -20.42 13.54
CA ILE A 259 -9.65 -21.20 14.71
C ILE A 259 -10.35 -20.67 15.97
N ASP A 260 -10.21 -21.37 17.10
CA ASP A 260 -10.96 -21.08 18.34
C ASP A 260 -10.93 -19.60 18.78
N LYS A 261 -9.79 -18.92 18.63
CA LYS A 261 -9.60 -17.52 19.03
C LYS A 261 -9.10 -16.59 17.92
N GLY A 262 -9.38 -16.90 16.65
CA GLY A 262 -8.90 -16.03 15.57
C GLY A 262 -8.99 -16.64 14.17
N TRP A 263 -8.07 -16.22 13.32
CA TRP A 263 -7.99 -16.63 11.92
C TRP A 263 -6.56 -17.00 11.55
N ILE A 264 -6.43 -18.07 10.78
CA ILE A 264 -5.18 -18.45 10.11
C ILE A 264 -5.35 -18.19 8.61
N PHE A 265 -4.36 -17.53 8.03
CA PHE A 265 -4.29 -17.20 6.61
C PHE A 265 -3.15 -17.97 5.95
N GLU A 266 -3.44 -18.60 4.82
CA GLU A 266 -2.48 -19.39 4.05
C GLU A 266 -2.64 -19.10 2.56
N ILE A 267 -1.58 -19.32 1.78
CA ILE A 267 -1.62 -19.16 0.33
C ILE A 267 -2.46 -20.28 -0.30
N ILE A 268 -3.24 -19.93 -1.31
CA ILE A 268 -3.88 -20.93 -2.16
C ILE A 268 -2.81 -21.47 -3.11
N PRO A 269 -2.43 -22.77 -3.04
CA PRO A 269 -1.45 -23.32 -3.95
C PRO A 269 -2.03 -23.33 -5.36
N ASN A 270 -1.48 -22.48 -6.24
CA ASN A 270 -1.86 -22.48 -7.66
C ASN A 270 -1.51 -23.85 -8.27
N SER A 271 -2.48 -24.56 -8.81
CA SER A 271 -2.29 -25.80 -9.57
C SER A 271 -1.56 -25.61 -10.91
N SER A 272 -1.08 -24.41 -11.21
CA SER A 272 -0.31 -24.09 -12.41
C SER A 272 0.51 -22.80 -12.24
N GLY A 273 1.81 -22.93 -11.97
CA GLY A 273 2.78 -21.85 -12.20
C GLY A 273 3.71 -21.51 -11.04
N SER A 274 4.97 -21.96 -11.18
CA SER A 274 6.21 -21.60 -10.47
C SER A 274 6.29 -21.93 -8.98
N SER A 275 6.92 -23.07 -8.69
CA SER A 275 7.53 -23.46 -7.41
C SER A 275 8.55 -22.45 -6.84
N HIS A 276 9.03 -21.48 -7.64
CA HIS A 276 10.07 -20.54 -7.23
C HIS A 276 9.66 -19.49 -6.18
N SER A 277 8.38 -19.17 -6.01
CA SER A 277 7.95 -18.18 -5.00
C SER A 277 7.89 -18.77 -3.58
N ILE A 278 7.59 -20.07 -3.49
CA ILE A 278 7.57 -20.84 -2.24
C ILE A 278 9.01 -21.06 -1.74
N ASP A 279 9.94 -21.32 -2.66
CA ASP A 279 11.36 -21.49 -2.33
C ASP A 279 11.99 -20.22 -1.76
N LEU A 280 11.68 -19.01 -2.27
CA LEU A 280 12.32 -17.78 -1.76
C LEU A 280 11.91 -17.42 -0.32
N ALA A 281 10.66 -17.71 0.07
CA ALA A 281 10.18 -17.50 1.44
C ALA A 281 10.81 -18.53 2.39
N ALA A 282 10.91 -19.78 1.95
CA ALA A 282 11.64 -20.83 2.67
C ALA A 282 13.15 -20.52 2.79
N ASP A 283 13.75 -19.94 1.76
CA ASP A 283 15.16 -19.51 1.73
C ASP A 283 15.40 -18.33 2.70
N LEU A 284 14.46 -17.38 2.81
CA LEU A 284 14.57 -16.27 3.77
C LEU A 284 14.37 -16.72 5.22
N GLU A 285 13.47 -17.67 5.47
CA GLU A 285 13.25 -18.26 6.81
C GLU A 285 14.41 -19.18 7.23
N THR A 286 15.01 -19.93 6.30
CA THR A 286 16.22 -20.72 6.57
C THR A 286 17.43 -19.82 6.84
N LEU A 287 17.61 -18.71 6.10
CA LEU A 287 18.67 -17.74 6.39
C LEU A 287 18.51 -17.05 7.75
N SER A 288 17.28 -16.71 8.15
CA SER A 288 16.99 -16.14 9.47
C SER A 288 17.30 -17.10 10.61
N SER A 289 16.92 -18.38 10.47
CA SER A 289 17.19 -19.42 11.47
C SER A 289 18.67 -19.81 11.55
N TYR A 290 19.43 -19.71 10.45
CA TYR A 290 20.90 -19.87 10.48
C TYR A 290 21.60 -18.72 11.22
N GLN A 291 21.14 -17.47 11.05
CA GLN A 291 21.71 -16.32 11.76
C GLN A 291 21.44 -16.36 13.28
N GLN A 292 20.28 -16.87 13.71
CA GLN A 292 19.99 -17.08 15.14
C GLN A 292 20.89 -18.15 15.79
N ARG A 293 21.31 -19.18 15.04
CA ARG A 293 22.19 -20.25 15.55
C ARG A 293 23.66 -19.85 15.67
N GLN A 294 24.10 -18.78 14.99
CA GLN A 294 25.48 -18.27 15.10
C GLN A 294 25.68 -17.26 16.23
N LEU A 295 24.60 -16.88 16.94
CA LEU A 295 24.62 -15.93 18.06
C LEU A 295 24.41 -16.61 19.44
N LEU A 296 24.43 -17.94 19.47
CA LEU A 296 24.49 -18.79 20.67
C LEU A 296 25.85 -19.48 20.73
#